data_AF-A0A819HU18-F1
#
_entry.id   AF-A0A819HU18-F1
#
_cell.length_a   1.000
_cell.length_b   1.000
_cell.length_c   1.000
_cell.angle_alpha   90.00
_cell.angle_beta   90.00
_cell.angle_gamma   90.00
#
_symmetry.space_group_name_H-M   'P 1'
#
loop_
_entity.id
_entity.type
_entity.pdbx_description
1 polymer ?
#
loop_
_entity_poly.entity_id
_entity_poly.type
_entity_poly.pdbx_seq_one_letter_code
_entity_poly.pdbx_strand_id
1 'polypeptide(L)'
;HSIQSSDEITFIWLFTSDNTDEGVDEIRIYEIFVTNTALGGSDRCVSCLTTNNQETECKSCAPGHILSNGTCIHCPSSTMASRMRPNDLVPTICKPCMNNTISDDGISCYIPCKQAFNGSIQYDLNAISTVEFHGSKLFTQKGSGYFHVFNASICGKTSVTCGKTLTLDELQRSKKQTKIESKLCRMGTIPNKNDTTTSVAYVDDFGEQLLNVTLSTSKYFPPLRSDYNLTDITLVYRANTSTSQTSCSERITFLSLRCDHLLDDEKQNSSIKYKLQTPNDCVTGTCDGCIFYFLLRTPFACPICDNDTNGYRTFFGPCKFGRQEVRKIPYPYCSHNLTETVETHRCSILSLELQIIFGVFIIIAGILILIVIICWRKNRKLEYRYMQLIENTNPDDDTPVDNVCAQLSDEEDSGDEVQFKSQSRAKKIMNVVRKAIRKNPNNGRAESFGRDSYLLTSASTNDA
;
A
#
# COMPACT_ATOMS: atom_id res chain seq x y z
N HIS A 1 27.38 42.63 -12.51
CA HIS A 1 27.98 42.80 -13.85
C HIS A 1 26.88 42.79 -14.90
N SER A 2 26.73 43.88 -15.65
CA SER A 2 25.98 43.89 -16.91
C SER A 2 26.87 43.35 -18.02
N ILE A 3 26.30 42.61 -18.97
CA ILE A 3 27.05 42.09 -20.11
C ILE A 3 27.35 43.24 -21.06
N GLN A 4 28.64 43.42 -21.41
CA GLN A 4 29.10 44.49 -22.30
C GLN A 4 29.44 44.00 -23.72
N SER A 5 29.80 42.72 -23.90
CA SER A 5 29.94 42.08 -25.23
C SER A 5 29.43 40.64 -25.19
N SER A 6 29.05 40.12 -26.35
CA SER A 6 28.67 38.72 -26.56
C SER A 6 29.53 38.19 -27.70
N ASP A 7 30.52 37.36 -27.37
CA ASP A 7 31.46 36.78 -28.34
C ASP A 7 31.27 35.27 -28.44
N GLU A 8 31.37 34.72 -29.65
CA GLU A 8 31.32 33.29 -29.88
C GLU A 8 32.66 32.64 -29.50
N ILE A 9 32.62 31.61 -28.65
CA ILE A 9 33.82 30.85 -28.25
C ILE A 9 33.83 29.53 -28.99
N THR A 10 34.80 29.35 -29.88
CA THR A 10 35.02 28.09 -30.60
C THR A 10 36.09 27.25 -29.89
N PHE A 11 35.74 26.02 -29.54
CA PHE A 11 36.68 25.02 -29.03
C PHE A 11 37.12 24.11 -30.16
N ILE A 12 38.43 23.89 -30.29
CA ILE A 12 39.02 23.03 -31.31
C ILE A 12 39.82 21.94 -30.60
N TRP A 13 39.49 20.68 -30.88
CA TRP A 13 40.24 19.52 -30.40
C TRP A 13 41.04 18.93 -31.56
N LEU A 14 42.33 18.68 -31.32
CA LEU A 14 43.18 17.92 -32.24
C LEU A 14 43.57 16.61 -31.56
N PHE A 15 43.36 15.51 -32.27
CA PHE A 15 43.75 14.17 -31.84
C PHE A 15 44.79 13.63 -32.82
N THR A 16 45.89 13.12 -32.29
CA THR A 16 46.95 12.46 -33.06
C THR A 16 47.14 11.05 -32.51
N SER A 17 46.96 10.04 -33.35
CA SER A 17 47.35 8.66 -33.04
C SER A 17 48.82 8.46 -33.39
N ASP A 18 49.55 7.74 -32.54
CA ASP A 18 50.98 7.41 -32.73
C ASP A 18 51.16 5.93 -33.11
N ASN A 19 50.10 5.26 -33.59
CA ASN A 19 50.05 3.80 -33.58
C ASN A 19 51.09 3.11 -34.47
N THR A 20 51.92 2.30 -33.81
CA THR A 20 52.66 1.16 -34.37
C THR A 20 51.86 -0.16 -34.31
N ASP A 21 50.59 -0.17 -33.88
CA ASP A 21 49.76 -1.40 -33.85
C ASP A 21 48.33 -1.18 -34.39
N GLU A 22 47.79 -2.22 -35.05
CA GLU A 22 46.54 -2.27 -35.82
C GLU A 22 45.26 -2.27 -34.94
N GLY A 23 45.12 -1.31 -34.03
CA GLY A 23 43.89 -1.07 -33.26
C GLY A 23 42.96 -0.04 -33.92
N VAL A 24 41.64 -0.17 -33.70
CA VAL A 24 40.66 0.86 -34.07
C VAL A 24 40.62 1.91 -32.95
N ASP A 25 41.26 3.06 -33.18
CA ASP A 25 41.23 4.18 -32.24
C ASP A 25 39.87 4.89 -32.31
N GLU A 26 39.09 4.84 -31.23
CA GLU A 26 37.80 5.55 -31.14
C GLU A 26 37.82 6.58 -30.01
N ILE A 27 37.40 7.81 -30.33
CA ILE A 27 37.24 8.91 -29.36
C ILE A 27 35.81 9.42 -29.43
N ARG A 28 35.14 9.48 -28.27
CA ARG A 28 33.78 10.02 -28.12
C ARG A 28 33.77 11.11 -27.06
N ILE A 29 33.38 12.32 -27.46
CA ILE A 29 33.09 13.42 -26.54
C ILE A 29 31.59 13.39 -26.24
N TYR A 30 31.23 13.09 -24.99
CA TYR A 30 29.82 12.96 -24.59
C TYR A 30 29.22 14.28 -24.11
N GLU A 31 30.00 15.13 -23.45
CA GLU A 31 29.53 16.41 -22.90
C GLU A 31 30.70 17.38 -22.71
N ILE A 32 30.42 18.67 -22.91
CA ILE A 32 31.36 19.76 -22.66
C ILE A 32 30.68 20.74 -21.71
N PHE A 33 31.19 20.83 -20.47
CA PHE A 33 30.74 21.82 -19.49
C PHE A 33 31.65 23.04 -19.53
N VAL A 34 31.13 24.15 -20.07
CA VAL A 34 31.80 25.45 -20.00
C VAL A 34 31.28 26.18 -18.77
N THR A 35 32.09 26.23 -17.73
CA THR A 35 31.83 27.10 -16.57
C THR A 35 32.61 28.39 -16.75
N ASN A 36 31.97 29.51 -16.38
CA ASN A 36 32.44 30.89 -16.35
C ASN A 36 33.92 31.13 -16.75
N THR A 37 34.17 31.96 -17.78
CA THR A 37 35.54 32.35 -18.17
C THR A 37 36.25 33.03 -17.00
N ALA A 38 37.58 32.86 -16.86
CA ALA A 38 38.38 33.48 -15.78
C ALA A 38 38.25 35.03 -15.67
N LEU A 39 37.68 35.68 -16.69
CA LEU A 39 37.42 37.11 -16.76
C LEU A 39 35.94 37.51 -16.52
N GLY A 40 35.07 36.58 -16.09
CA GLY A 40 33.70 36.87 -15.63
C GLY A 40 32.64 36.95 -16.73
N GLY A 41 32.31 35.82 -17.35
CA GLY A 41 31.24 35.67 -18.35
C GLY A 41 30.32 34.48 -18.06
N SER A 42 29.04 34.54 -18.46
CA SER A 42 28.09 33.43 -18.27
C SER A 42 27.66 32.85 -19.62
N ASP A 43 27.36 31.56 -19.61
CA ASP A 43 26.71 30.81 -20.70
C ASP A 43 25.31 31.34 -21.05
N ARG A 44 24.66 32.11 -20.16
CA ARG A 44 23.33 32.69 -20.38
C ARG A 44 23.11 34.00 -19.64
N CYS A 45 22.26 34.85 -20.22
CA CYS A 45 21.74 36.03 -19.54
C CYS A 45 20.60 35.64 -18.58
N VAL A 46 20.59 36.17 -17.36
CA VAL A 46 19.48 35.97 -16.41
C VAL A 46 18.96 37.32 -15.91
N SER A 47 17.64 37.44 -15.84
CA SER A 47 16.96 38.64 -15.32
C SER A 47 17.12 38.75 -13.81
N CYS A 48 17.42 39.94 -13.31
CA CYS A 48 17.50 40.22 -11.88
C CYS A 48 17.06 41.63 -11.53
N LEU A 49 16.92 41.89 -10.23
CA LEU A 49 16.53 43.20 -9.72
C LEU A 49 17.70 44.17 -9.83
N THR A 50 17.47 45.29 -10.51
CA THR A 50 18.36 46.46 -10.50
C THR A 50 17.89 47.45 -9.46
N THR A 51 18.73 47.76 -8.47
CA THR A 51 18.48 48.91 -7.58
C THR A 51 18.81 50.23 -8.29
N ASN A 52 18.04 51.27 -7.97
CA ASN A 52 18.04 52.61 -8.58
C ASN A 52 19.41 53.12 -9.10
N ASN A 53 19.44 53.45 -10.40
CA ASN A 53 20.23 54.46 -11.13
C ASN A 53 21.75 54.64 -10.88
N GLN A 54 22.41 53.84 -10.05
CA GLN A 54 23.87 53.77 -10.00
C GLN A 54 24.31 52.30 -9.93
N GLU A 55 24.79 51.81 -11.07
CA GLU A 55 25.67 50.66 -11.29
C GLU A 55 25.43 49.32 -10.55
N THR A 56 24.74 48.43 -11.27
CA THR A 56 25.21 47.07 -11.62
C THR A 56 25.28 45.94 -10.58
N GLU A 57 24.67 46.09 -9.40
CA GLU A 57 24.53 44.96 -8.48
C GLU A 57 23.19 44.22 -8.68
N CYS A 58 23.30 43.01 -9.23
CA CYS A 58 22.20 42.11 -9.56
C CYS A 58 21.81 41.34 -8.28
N LYS A 59 20.76 41.78 -7.58
CA LYS A 59 20.36 41.15 -6.32
C LYS A 59 19.37 40.01 -6.57
N SER A 60 19.73 38.80 -6.13
CA SER A 60 18.82 37.65 -6.12
C SER A 60 17.69 37.83 -5.11
N CYS A 61 16.52 37.28 -5.42
CA CYS A 61 15.42 37.19 -4.45
C CYS A 61 15.83 36.38 -3.22
N ALA A 62 15.21 36.67 -2.08
CA ALA A 62 15.39 35.89 -0.86
C ALA A 62 15.01 34.41 -1.10
N PRO A 63 15.59 33.45 -0.35
CA PRO A 63 15.20 32.04 -0.45
C PRO A 63 13.68 31.86 -0.36
N GLY A 64 13.13 30.96 -1.19
CA GLY A 64 11.69 30.71 -1.26
C GLY A 64 10.86 31.78 -1.99
N HIS A 65 11.52 32.72 -2.67
CA HIS A 65 10.86 33.70 -3.53
C HIS A 65 11.29 33.53 -4.99
N ILE A 66 10.37 33.86 -5.90
CA ILE A 66 10.62 33.89 -7.34
C ILE A 66 10.51 35.32 -7.86
N LEU A 67 11.24 35.64 -8.92
CA LEU A 67 11.13 36.93 -9.58
C LEU A 67 9.97 36.89 -10.59
N SER A 68 8.93 37.69 -10.33
CA SER A 68 7.78 37.85 -11.22
C SER A 68 7.58 39.34 -11.52
N ASN A 69 7.62 39.71 -12.80
CA ASN A 69 7.42 41.09 -13.28
C ASN A 69 8.24 42.16 -12.54
N GLY A 70 9.51 41.87 -12.22
CA GLY A 70 10.40 42.82 -11.53
C GLY A 70 10.16 42.94 -10.02
N THR A 71 9.38 42.03 -9.42
CA THR A 71 9.15 41.95 -7.97
C THR A 71 9.39 40.54 -7.45
N CYS A 72 9.93 40.40 -6.24
CA CYS A 72 10.08 39.10 -5.60
C CYS A 72 8.77 38.71 -4.93
N ILE A 73 8.16 37.62 -5.39
CA ILE A 73 6.95 37.05 -4.80
C ILE A 73 7.27 35.77 -4.05
N HIS A 74 6.64 35.57 -2.90
CA HIS A 74 6.80 34.35 -2.12
C HIS A 74 6.07 33.18 -2.79
N CYS A 75 6.69 31.99 -2.78
CA CYS A 75 6.01 30.80 -3.28
C CYS A 75 4.80 30.44 -2.40
N PRO A 76 3.65 30.07 -3.00
CA PRO A 76 2.48 29.66 -2.25
C PRO A 76 2.70 28.33 -1.51
N SER A 77 1.84 28.02 -0.55
CA SER A 77 1.91 26.78 0.23
C SER A 77 1.96 25.52 -0.65
N SER A 78 2.71 24.52 -0.19
CA SER A 78 2.99 23.27 -0.91
C SER A 78 3.73 23.46 -2.24
N THR A 79 4.40 24.60 -2.41
CA THR A 79 5.32 24.83 -3.53
C THR A 79 6.67 25.32 -3.01
N MET A 80 7.72 25.09 -3.76
CA MET A 80 9.07 25.55 -3.47
C MET A 80 9.64 26.30 -4.66
N ALA A 81 10.40 27.35 -4.41
CA ALA A 81 11.17 28.03 -5.43
C ALA A 81 12.16 27.01 -6.02
N SER A 82 12.14 26.81 -7.33
CA SER A 82 13.06 25.87 -7.98
C SER A 82 14.50 26.30 -7.70
N ARG A 83 15.18 25.66 -6.75
CA ARG A 83 16.62 25.82 -6.55
C ARG A 83 17.30 25.33 -7.81
N MET A 84 17.80 26.27 -8.60
CA MET A 84 18.67 25.96 -9.72
C MET A 84 20.11 25.91 -9.21
N ARG A 85 21.00 25.32 -10.00
CA ARG A 85 22.40 25.00 -9.67
C ARG A 85 23.14 26.23 -9.10
N PRO A 86 24.32 26.07 -8.48
CA PRO A 86 25.11 27.18 -7.93
C PRO A 86 25.37 28.37 -8.89
N ASN A 87 25.21 28.17 -10.20
CA ASN A 87 25.39 29.18 -11.24
C ASN A 87 24.10 29.91 -11.68
N ASP A 88 22.92 29.50 -11.21
CA ASP A 88 21.65 30.04 -11.70
C ASP A 88 21.13 31.10 -10.72
N LEU A 89 21.40 32.37 -11.06
CA LEU A 89 20.90 33.51 -10.32
C LEU A 89 19.40 33.67 -10.57
N VAL A 90 18.61 33.28 -9.56
CA VAL A 90 17.16 33.48 -9.38
C VAL A 90 16.27 32.30 -9.84
N PRO A 91 15.51 31.69 -8.91
CA PRO A 91 14.42 30.76 -9.23
C PRO A 91 13.35 31.45 -10.07
N THR A 92 13.07 30.91 -11.26
CA THR A 92 12.09 31.48 -12.20
C THR A 92 10.67 30.95 -12.00
N ILE A 93 10.49 29.81 -11.34
CA ILE A 93 9.19 29.14 -11.19
C ILE A 93 9.08 28.48 -9.80
N CYS A 94 7.90 28.59 -9.16
CA CYS A 94 7.54 27.79 -7.99
C CYS A 94 7.10 26.40 -8.45
N LYS A 95 7.83 25.37 -8.03
CA LYS A 95 7.51 23.97 -8.31
C LYS A 95 6.67 23.39 -7.17
N PRO A 96 5.60 22.63 -7.46
CA PRO A 96 4.85 21.96 -6.41
C PRO A 96 5.70 20.89 -5.72
N CYS A 97 5.49 20.75 -4.41
CA CYS A 97 6.01 19.63 -3.64
C CYS A 97 5.36 18.32 -4.11
N MET A 98 6.16 17.26 -4.19
CA MET A 98 5.69 15.96 -4.70
C MET A 98 4.97 15.16 -3.60
N ASN A 99 4.18 14.15 -3.98
CA ASN A 99 3.42 13.21 -3.15
C ASN A 99 3.62 13.30 -1.62
N ASN A 100 2.56 13.63 -0.88
CA ASN A 100 2.52 13.63 0.59
C ASN A 100 3.59 14.53 1.26
N THR A 101 4.14 15.52 0.55
CA THR A 101 5.03 16.54 1.12
C THR A 101 4.40 17.93 1.00
N ILE A 102 4.74 18.79 1.96
CA ILE A 102 4.28 20.17 2.04
C ILE A 102 5.47 21.12 2.18
N SER A 103 5.25 22.39 1.88
CA SER A 103 6.21 23.46 2.14
C SER A 103 5.45 24.73 2.50
N ASP A 104 5.77 25.30 3.66
CA ASP A 104 5.16 26.55 4.12
C ASP A 104 6.06 27.77 3.87
N ASP A 105 7.35 27.54 3.59
CA ASP A 105 8.38 28.57 3.46
C ASP A 105 8.90 28.74 2.04
N GLY A 106 8.39 27.96 1.08
CA GLY A 106 8.84 28.01 -0.31
C GLY A 106 10.29 27.54 -0.51
N ILE A 107 11.00 27.06 0.51
CA ILE A 107 12.45 26.77 0.43
C ILE A 107 12.72 25.29 0.27
N SER A 108 11.99 24.44 1.00
CA SER A 108 12.16 22.99 0.98
C SER A 108 10.85 22.28 1.29
N CYS A 109 10.64 21.13 0.65
CA CYS A 109 9.52 20.25 0.96
C CYS A 109 9.88 19.33 2.12
N TYR A 110 8.92 19.05 3.00
CA TYR A 110 9.04 18.08 4.08
C TYR A 110 7.75 17.29 4.26
N ILE A 111 7.85 16.16 4.94
CA ILE A 111 6.70 15.38 5.36
C ILE A 111 6.19 15.90 6.73
N PRO A 112 4.88 16.17 6.89
CA PRO A 112 4.28 16.40 8.20
C PRO A 112 4.55 15.24 9.16
N CYS A 113 4.82 15.53 10.44
CA CYS A 113 5.07 14.46 11.42
C CYS A 113 3.83 13.62 11.73
N LYS A 114 2.62 14.19 11.53
CA LYS A 114 1.38 13.43 11.51
C LYS A 114 0.90 13.35 10.06
N GLN A 115 1.05 12.19 9.44
CA GLN A 115 0.75 12.01 8.02
C GLN A 115 -0.29 10.91 7.86
N ALA A 116 -1.32 11.21 7.06
CA ALA A 116 -2.26 10.22 6.58
C ALA A 116 -1.84 9.77 5.18
N PHE A 117 -1.76 8.46 4.95
CA PHE A 117 -1.55 7.87 3.64
C PHE A 117 -2.82 7.18 3.15
N ASN A 118 -3.06 7.23 1.84
CA ASN A 118 -4.24 6.62 1.18
C ASN A 118 -5.59 7.04 1.80
N GLY A 119 -5.65 8.23 2.41
CA GLY A 119 -6.88 8.83 2.94
C GLY A 119 -7.39 8.28 4.29
N SER A 120 -6.80 7.21 4.83
CA SER A 120 -7.30 6.58 6.07
C SER A 120 -6.23 6.13 7.06
N ILE A 121 -5.04 5.74 6.61
CA ILE A 121 -4.01 5.19 7.49
C ILE A 121 -3.16 6.34 8.04
N GLN A 122 -3.30 6.62 9.34
CA GLN A 122 -2.56 7.68 10.02
C GLN A 122 -1.25 7.16 10.62
N TYR A 123 -0.21 7.98 10.59
CA TYR A 123 1.08 7.72 11.21
C TYR A 123 1.51 8.92 12.05
N ASP A 124 2.16 8.67 13.18
CA ASP A 124 2.76 9.71 14.03
C ASP A 124 4.28 9.47 14.15
N LEU A 125 5.04 10.28 13.43
CA LEU A 125 6.49 10.26 13.34
C LEU A 125 7.16 11.25 14.30
N ASN A 126 6.41 11.95 15.18
CA ASN A 126 6.98 13.00 16.04
C ASN A 126 8.15 12.48 16.91
N ALA A 127 8.01 11.26 17.43
CA ALA A 127 9.02 10.64 18.28
C ALA A 127 10.33 10.29 17.54
N ILE A 128 10.30 10.25 16.20
CA ILE A 128 11.47 10.01 15.34
C ILE A 128 11.74 11.19 14.41
N SER A 129 11.26 12.39 14.76
CA SER A 129 11.46 13.60 13.95
C SER A 129 12.94 13.87 13.65
N THR A 130 13.82 13.59 14.62
CA THR A 130 15.27 13.60 14.45
C THR A 130 15.86 12.32 15.03
N VAL A 131 16.78 11.71 14.30
CA VAL A 131 17.39 10.42 14.67
C VAL A 131 18.87 10.42 14.33
N GLU A 132 19.65 9.77 15.19
CA GLU A 132 21.08 9.55 15.01
C GLU A 132 21.34 8.06 14.89
N PHE A 133 22.07 7.65 13.86
CA PHE A 133 22.39 6.27 13.58
C PHE A 133 23.88 6.02 13.59
N HIS A 134 24.27 4.87 14.14
CA HIS A 134 25.65 4.41 14.13
C HIS A 134 25.77 3.26 13.12
N GLY A 135 26.62 3.45 12.11
CA GLY A 135 26.98 2.41 11.16
C GLY A 135 27.91 1.37 11.79
N SER A 136 28.15 0.28 11.05
CA SER A 136 29.08 -0.75 11.47
C SER A 136 30.51 -0.21 11.59
N LYS A 137 31.30 -0.83 12.47
CA LYS A 137 32.74 -0.56 12.58
C LYS A 137 33.46 -1.09 11.34
N LEU A 138 34.19 -0.20 10.68
CA LEU A 138 35.01 -0.44 9.50
C LEU A 138 36.48 -0.24 9.84
N PHE A 139 37.37 -0.71 8.98
CA PHE A 139 38.81 -0.58 9.16
C PHE A 139 39.45 -0.02 7.90
N THR A 140 40.38 0.91 8.06
CA THR A 140 41.22 1.38 6.97
C THR A 140 42.21 0.29 6.56
N GLN A 141 42.87 0.46 5.40
CA GLN A 141 43.95 -0.44 4.96
C GLN A 141 45.09 -0.55 5.98
N LYS A 142 45.27 0.48 6.83
CA LYS A 142 46.28 0.51 7.91
C LYS A 142 45.78 -0.14 9.21
N GLY A 143 44.57 -0.71 9.23
CA GLY A 143 43.97 -1.33 10.41
C GLY A 143 43.36 -0.37 11.43
N SER A 144 43.28 0.94 11.11
CA SER A 144 42.63 1.91 12.00
C SER A 144 41.11 1.77 11.89
N GLY A 145 40.44 1.51 13.01
CA GLY A 145 38.99 1.40 13.06
C GLY A 145 38.32 2.78 12.89
N TYR A 146 37.21 2.83 12.15
CA TYR A 146 36.33 4.00 12.03
C TYR A 146 34.89 3.53 11.87
N PHE A 147 33.92 4.41 12.06
CA PHE A 147 32.50 4.11 11.80
C PHE A 147 31.80 5.37 11.29
N HIS A 148 30.65 5.19 10.64
CA HIS A 148 29.84 6.30 10.20
C HIS A 148 28.78 6.64 11.25
N VAL A 149 28.62 7.92 11.54
CA VAL A 149 27.47 8.45 12.27
C VAL A 149 26.59 9.17 11.26
N PHE A 150 25.31 8.87 11.25
CA PHE A 150 24.35 9.44 10.34
C PHE A 150 23.30 10.19 11.13
N ASN A 151 23.13 11.48 10.88
CA ASN A 151 22.05 12.26 11.46
C ASN A 151 20.98 12.49 10.40
N ALA A 152 19.72 12.34 10.80
CA ALA A 152 18.59 12.49 9.91
C ALA A 152 17.44 13.24 10.58
N SER A 153 16.88 14.20 9.85
CA SER A 153 15.56 14.78 10.11
C SER A 153 14.54 14.03 9.24
N ILE A 154 13.62 13.31 9.89
CA ILE A 154 12.63 12.45 9.22
C ILE A 154 11.39 13.23 8.84
N CYS A 155 10.90 14.09 9.74
CA CYS A 155 9.67 14.84 9.55
C CYS A 155 9.80 16.27 10.04
N GLY A 156 8.97 17.15 9.48
CA GLY A 156 8.95 18.56 9.79
C GLY A 156 10.05 19.38 9.11
N LYS A 157 10.10 20.67 9.46
CA LYS A 157 10.98 21.66 8.85
C LYS A 157 12.43 21.57 9.34
N THR A 158 12.68 20.93 10.49
CA THR A 158 14.00 20.90 11.12
C THR A 158 15.06 20.31 10.18
N SER A 159 16.28 20.81 10.29
CA SER A 159 17.45 20.23 9.62
C SER A 159 18.41 19.74 10.69
N VAL A 160 19.27 18.80 10.33
CA VAL A 160 20.33 18.31 11.20
C VAL A 160 21.64 18.98 10.84
N THR A 161 22.43 19.30 11.86
CA THR A 161 23.76 19.88 11.70
C THR A 161 24.80 18.79 11.93
N CYS A 162 25.66 18.55 10.95
CA CYS A 162 26.86 17.73 11.12
C CYS A 162 28.10 18.61 11.09
N GLY A 163 29.05 18.35 11.99
CA GLY A 163 30.23 19.19 12.17
C GLY A 163 31.51 18.36 12.23
N LYS A 164 32.57 18.87 11.62
CA LYS A 164 33.90 18.29 11.77
C LYS A 164 34.53 18.77 13.09
N THR A 165 34.66 17.85 14.04
CA THR A 165 35.46 18.07 15.25
C THR A 165 36.92 17.72 14.94
N LEU A 166 37.75 18.76 14.82
CA LEU A 166 39.19 18.66 14.61
C LEU A 166 39.89 18.25 15.92
N THR A 167 40.97 17.48 15.82
CA THR A 167 41.87 17.24 16.96
C THR A 167 42.60 18.54 17.34
N LEU A 168 43.14 18.61 18.57
CA LEU A 168 43.86 19.81 19.06
C LEU A 168 44.98 20.25 18.12
N ASP A 169 45.70 19.29 17.51
CA ASP A 169 46.78 19.55 16.54
C ASP A 169 46.26 20.12 15.21
N GLU A 170 45.07 19.72 14.76
CA GLU A 170 44.42 20.23 13.55
C GLU A 170 43.78 21.60 13.77
N LEU A 171 43.25 21.87 14.97
CA LEU A 171 42.67 23.16 15.35
C LEU A 171 43.71 24.29 15.33
N GLN A 172 44.98 23.97 15.59
CA GLN A 172 46.10 24.91 15.48
C GLN A 172 46.43 25.27 14.02
N ARG A 173 46.16 24.37 13.06
CA ARG A 173 46.45 24.57 11.62
C ARG A 173 45.25 25.13 10.85
N SER A 174 44.03 24.84 11.28
CA SER A 174 42.80 25.30 10.63
C SER A 174 41.82 25.88 11.65
N LYS A 175 41.54 27.18 11.53
CA LYS A 175 40.50 27.86 12.33
C LYS A 175 39.06 27.62 11.81
N LYS A 176 38.88 26.94 10.67
CA LYS A 176 37.57 26.81 10.03
C LYS A 176 36.96 25.43 10.33
N GLN A 177 36.02 25.39 11.27
CA GLN A 177 35.16 24.21 11.45
C GLN A 177 34.23 24.08 10.24
N THR A 178 34.27 22.94 9.55
CA THR A 178 33.31 22.63 8.49
C THR A 178 32.03 22.08 9.14
N LYS A 179 31.00 22.91 9.19
CA LYS A 179 29.64 22.54 9.60
C LYS A 179 28.74 22.54 8.37
N ILE A 180 27.90 21.52 8.25
CA ILE A 180 26.95 21.34 7.16
C ILE A 180 25.57 21.13 7.78
N GLU A 181 24.59 21.87 7.28
CA GLU A 181 23.17 21.68 7.62
C GLU A 181 22.45 21.03 6.43
N SER A 182 21.73 19.94 6.70
CA SER A 182 20.97 19.20 5.68
C SER A 182 19.86 18.39 6.34
N LYS A 183 19.01 17.72 5.55
CA LYS A 183 18.04 16.76 6.11
C LYS A 183 18.72 15.46 6.54
N LEU A 184 19.75 15.02 5.82
CA LEU A 184 20.55 13.84 6.09
C LEU A 184 22.05 14.18 5.94
N CYS A 185 22.82 13.97 7.00
CA CYS A 185 24.27 14.16 6.98
C CYS A 185 25.01 12.99 7.62
N ARG A 186 26.21 12.70 7.09
CA ARG A 186 27.08 11.60 7.48
C ARG A 186 28.39 12.16 8.00
N MET A 187 28.87 11.58 9.10
CA MET A 187 30.15 11.89 9.71
C MET A 187 30.99 10.62 9.79
N GLY A 188 32.25 10.69 9.33
CA GLY A 188 33.21 9.60 9.51
C GLY A 188 33.95 9.78 10.83
N THR A 189 33.63 8.96 11.82
CA THR A 189 34.17 9.09 13.19
C THR A 189 35.29 8.09 13.42
N ILE A 190 36.42 8.57 13.92
CA ILE A 190 37.55 7.74 14.35
C ILE A 190 37.55 7.70 15.88
N PRO A 191 37.28 6.53 16.50
CA PRO A 191 37.34 6.40 17.95
C PRO A 191 38.78 6.58 18.43
N ASN A 192 38.99 7.51 19.37
CA ASN A 192 40.27 7.68 20.04
C ASN A 192 40.40 6.61 21.15
N LYS A 193 41.60 6.06 21.32
CA LYS A 193 41.85 4.95 22.26
C LYS A 193 41.97 5.43 23.71
N ASN A 194 42.30 6.71 23.92
CA ASN A 194 42.69 7.26 25.22
C ASN A 194 41.86 8.45 25.72
N ASP A 195 41.00 9.06 24.89
CA ASP A 195 40.13 10.17 25.28
C ASP A 195 38.67 9.85 24.99
N THR A 196 37.76 10.38 25.82
CA THR A 196 36.31 10.43 25.57
C THR A 196 35.92 11.27 24.34
N THR A 197 36.91 11.88 23.67
CA THR A 197 36.72 12.72 22.49
C THR A 197 36.80 11.87 21.22
N THR A 198 35.71 11.88 20.46
CA THR A 198 35.64 11.28 19.13
C THR A 198 36.06 12.32 18.09
N SER A 199 37.05 11.97 17.26
CA SER A 199 37.48 12.83 16.16
C SER A 199 36.62 12.55 14.93
N VAL A 200 36.14 13.61 14.26
CA VAL A 200 35.36 13.49 13.04
C VAL A 200 36.29 13.78 11.86
N ALA A 201 36.60 12.76 11.07
CA ALA A 201 37.54 12.85 9.96
C ALA A 201 36.97 13.64 8.78
N TYR A 202 35.68 13.45 8.48
CA TYR A 202 34.98 14.14 7.40
C TYR A 202 33.47 14.23 7.66
N VAL A 203 32.83 15.17 6.96
CA VAL A 203 31.38 15.35 6.94
C VAL A 203 30.91 15.38 5.49
N ASP A 204 29.77 14.77 5.21
CA ASP A 204 29.19 14.63 3.87
C ASP A 204 27.67 14.78 3.97
N ASP A 205 27.06 15.67 3.19
CA ASP A 205 25.61 15.71 3.03
C ASP A 205 25.21 14.73 1.93
N PHE A 206 24.27 13.83 2.26
CA PHE A 206 23.77 12.84 1.31
C PHE A 206 22.24 12.91 1.16
N GLY A 207 21.62 13.92 1.75
CA GLY A 207 20.22 14.26 1.56
C GLY A 207 19.92 15.68 2.01
N GLU A 208 20.00 16.64 1.11
CA GLU A 208 19.61 18.02 1.39
C GLU A 208 18.11 18.21 1.20
N GLN A 209 17.56 17.68 0.12
CA GLN A 209 16.17 17.92 -0.30
C GLN A 209 15.36 16.63 -0.37
N LEU A 210 14.18 16.64 0.26
CA LEU A 210 13.20 15.57 0.11
C LEU A 210 12.51 15.71 -1.26
N LEU A 211 12.60 14.67 -2.08
CA LEU A 211 12.01 14.61 -3.42
C LEU A 211 10.62 14.01 -3.39
N ASN A 212 10.44 12.89 -2.69
CA ASN A 212 9.23 12.07 -2.78
C ASN A 212 9.03 11.24 -1.50
N VAL A 213 7.77 10.97 -1.18
CA VAL A 213 7.35 10.06 -0.11
C VAL A 213 6.34 9.07 -0.66
N THR A 214 6.69 7.78 -0.62
CA THR A 214 5.85 6.70 -1.13
C THR A 214 5.69 5.59 -0.11
N LEU A 215 4.56 4.88 -0.19
CA LEU A 215 4.38 3.61 0.50
C LEU A 215 4.85 2.48 -0.43
N SER A 216 6.02 1.93 -0.16
CA SER A 216 6.61 0.89 -0.99
C SER A 216 7.59 0.05 -0.18
N THR A 217 7.47 -1.27 -0.29
CA THR A 217 8.45 -2.18 0.29
C THR A 217 9.66 -2.28 -0.62
N SER A 218 10.85 -1.99 -0.09
CA SER A 218 12.08 -2.05 -0.88
C SER A 218 12.49 -3.50 -1.19
N LYS A 219 12.93 -3.75 -2.43
CA LYS A 219 13.46 -5.06 -2.86
C LYS A 219 14.69 -5.49 -2.04
N TYR A 220 15.49 -4.53 -1.57
CA TYR A 220 16.71 -4.78 -0.80
C TYR A 220 16.44 -5.20 0.64
N PHE A 221 15.21 -4.96 1.13
CA PHE A 221 14.82 -5.23 2.50
C PHE A 221 13.61 -6.17 2.49
N PRO A 222 13.81 -7.50 2.50
CA PRO A 222 12.70 -8.44 2.50
C PRO A 222 11.79 -8.19 3.70
N PRO A 223 10.48 -8.45 3.59
CA PRO A 223 9.55 -8.22 4.69
C PRO A 223 9.96 -9.06 5.91
N LEU A 224 9.82 -8.48 7.10
CA LEU A 224 10.12 -9.17 8.37
C LEU A 224 9.28 -10.43 8.56
N ARG A 225 8.08 -10.40 8.00
CA ARG A 225 7.10 -11.45 8.10
C ARG A 225 6.24 -11.42 6.86
N SER A 226 6.09 -12.57 6.20
CA SER A 226 5.35 -12.71 4.94
C SER A 226 3.84 -12.78 5.13
N ASP A 227 3.37 -12.89 6.37
CA ASP A 227 1.96 -12.99 6.74
C ASP A 227 1.23 -11.63 6.76
N TYR A 228 1.95 -10.51 6.67
CA TYR A 228 1.36 -9.17 6.62
C TYR A 228 1.86 -8.35 5.43
N ASN A 229 0.94 -7.83 4.63
CA ASN A 229 1.22 -6.91 3.51
C ASN A 229 1.44 -5.46 4.00
N LEU A 230 2.33 -5.26 4.98
CA LEU A 230 2.66 -3.91 5.44
C LEU A 230 3.73 -3.30 4.54
N THR A 231 3.44 -2.10 4.01
CA THR A 231 4.37 -1.32 3.20
C THR A 231 5.21 -0.39 4.06
N ASP A 232 6.47 -0.17 3.66
CA ASP A 232 7.35 0.78 4.33
C ASP A 232 7.10 2.21 3.83
N ILE A 233 7.27 3.21 4.70
CA ILE A 233 7.28 4.62 4.30
C ILE A 233 8.66 4.91 3.72
N THR A 234 8.75 5.05 2.40
CA THR A 234 10.01 5.34 1.71
C THR A 234 10.14 6.85 1.46
N LEU A 235 11.18 7.44 2.06
CA LEU A 235 11.58 8.83 1.86
C LEU A 235 12.74 8.87 0.87
N VAL A 236 12.59 9.64 -0.20
CA VAL A 236 13.62 9.80 -1.24
C VAL A 236 14.26 11.16 -1.12
N TYR A 237 15.54 11.21 -0.79
CA TYR A 237 16.31 12.44 -0.66
C TYR A 237 17.33 12.59 -1.78
N ARG A 238 17.63 13.84 -2.13
CA ARG A 238 18.70 14.22 -3.06
C ARG A 238 19.77 15.00 -2.33
N ALA A 239 21.04 14.63 -2.54
CA ALA A 239 22.19 15.34 -2.00
C ALA A 239 22.52 16.60 -2.81
N ASN A 240 23.25 17.54 -2.22
CA ASN A 240 23.76 18.68 -2.96
C ASN A 240 25.04 18.29 -3.71
N THR A 241 24.96 18.11 -5.03
CA THR A 241 26.13 17.74 -5.84
C THR A 241 27.04 18.94 -6.17
N SER A 242 26.85 20.09 -5.52
CA SER A 242 27.58 21.33 -5.85
C SER A 242 29.07 21.32 -5.51
N THR A 243 29.56 20.39 -4.68
CA THR A 243 30.91 20.50 -4.08
C THR A 243 31.94 19.44 -4.46
N SER A 244 31.68 18.46 -5.33
CA SER A 244 32.80 17.60 -5.78
C SER A 244 32.59 16.85 -7.09
N GLN A 245 33.69 16.79 -7.84
CA GLN A 245 34.01 15.85 -8.91
C GLN A 245 33.51 14.44 -8.57
N THR A 246 32.26 14.14 -8.91
CA THR A 246 31.64 12.85 -8.64
C THR A 246 31.37 12.16 -9.96
N SER A 247 31.75 10.88 -10.05
CA SER A 247 31.41 9.99 -11.17
C SER A 247 29.90 9.79 -11.35
N CYS A 248 29.10 10.29 -10.40
CA CYS A 248 27.66 10.14 -10.33
C CYS A 248 26.96 11.37 -10.93
N SER A 249 26.02 11.16 -11.84
CA SER A 249 25.16 12.24 -12.36
C SER A 249 24.25 12.82 -11.26
N GLU A 250 23.69 11.97 -10.40
CA GLU A 250 22.93 12.38 -9.20
C GLU A 250 23.26 11.48 -8.01
N ARG A 251 23.15 12.04 -6.80
CA ARG A 251 23.27 11.31 -5.53
C ARG A 251 21.90 11.25 -4.85
N ILE A 252 21.39 10.05 -4.67
CA ILE A 252 20.02 9.79 -4.19
C ILE A 252 20.07 8.85 -2.99
N THR A 253 19.24 9.14 -1.99
CA THR A 253 19.14 8.35 -0.77
C THR A 253 17.71 7.89 -0.54
N PHE A 254 17.54 6.59 -0.41
CA PHE A 254 16.30 5.93 -0.04
C PHE A 254 16.33 5.57 1.43
N LEU A 255 15.49 6.22 2.23
CA LEU A 255 15.30 5.92 3.65
C LEU A 255 13.91 5.31 3.83
N SER A 256 13.87 4.00 4.04
CA SER A 256 12.62 3.25 4.28
C SER A 256 12.36 3.13 5.77
N LEU A 257 11.20 3.59 6.24
CA LEU A 257 10.75 3.43 7.62
C LEU A 257 9.84 2.20 7.70
N ARG A 258 10.19 1.26 8.58
CA ARG A 258 9.48 0.01 8.78
C ARG A 258 8.96 -0.11 10.20
N CYS A 259 7.68 -0.43 10.32
CA CYS A 259 7.06 -0.76 11.59
C CYS A 259 7.69 -2.01 12.19
N ASP A 260 8.10 -1.90 13.45
CA ASP A 260 8.61 -3.02 14.23
C ASP A 260 8.22 -2.85 15.70
N HIS A 261 7.10 -3.46 16.08
CA HIS A 261 6.55 -3.37 17.43
C HIS A 261 7.44 -4.07 18.48
N LEU A 262 8.16 -5.13 18.08
CA LEU A 262 8.97 -5.94 19.01
C LEU A 262 10.13 -5.14 19.62
N LEU A 263 10.58 -4.07 18.95
CA LEU A 263 11.60 -3.17 19.48
C LEU A 263 11.12 -2.40 20.72
N ASP A 264 9.81 -2.24 20.92
CA ASP A 264 9.26 -1.62 22.13
C ASP A 264 9.37 -2.57 23.34
N ASP A 265 9.18 -3.88 23.09
CA ASP A 265 9.13 -4.92 24.13
C ASP A 265 10.54 -5.41 24.54
N GLU A 266 11.49 -5.51 23.60
CA GLU A 266 12.82 -6.08 23.85
C GLU A 266 13.79 -5.15 24.60
N LYS A 267 13.49 -3.85 24.74
CA LYS A 267 14.47 -2.85 25.21
C LYS A 267 13.93 -1.82 26.20
N GLN A 268 13.26 -2.26 27.27
CA GLN A 268 12.93 -1.39 28.41
C GLN A 268 14.15 -0.65 29.02
N ASN A 269 15.39 -1.10 28.77
CA ASN A 269 16.63 -0.52 29.32
C ASN A 269 17.45 0.33 28.32
N SER A 270 16.98 0.56 27.09
CA SER A 270 17.71 1.38 26.11
C SER A 270 16.86 2.56 25.66
N SER A 271 17.42 3.78 25.74
CA SER A 271 16.76 5.04 25.34
C SER A 271 16.39 5.09 23.84
N ILE A 272 16.92 4.17 23.02
CA ILE A 272 16.82 4.20 21.56
C ILE A 272 15.84 3.11 21.08
N LYS A 273 14.63 3.54 20.68
CA LYS A 273 13.55 2.69 20.14
C LYS A 273 13.60 2.51 18.61
N TYR A 274 14.78 2.53 18.01
CA TYR A 274 14.93 2.36 16.57
C TYR A 274 16.23 1.64 16.22
N LYS A 275 16.23 0.94 15.09
CA LYS A 275 17.37 0.17 14.58
C LYS A 275 17.56 0.46 13.09
N LEU A 276 18.75 0.94 12.74
CA LEU A 276 19.15 1.11 11.35
C LEU A 276 19.68 -0.21 10.78
N GLN A 277 19.30 -0.52 9.56
CA GLN A 277 19.80 -1.64 8.79
C GLN A 277 20.20 -1.14 7.40
N THR A 278 21.36 -1.59 6.94
CA THR A 278 21.84 -1.42 5.56
C THR A 278 21.64 -2.73 4.79
N PRO A 279 21.65 -2.71 3.45
CA PRO A 279 21.58 -3.93 2.65
C PRO A 279 22.76 -4.86 2.99
N ASN A 280 22.53 -6.17 2.94
CA ASN A 280 23.57 -7.17 3.25
C ASN A 280 24.79 -7.04 2.33
N ASP A 281 24.56 -6.69 1.06
CA ASP A 281 25.62 -6.54 0.06
C ASP A 281 26.42 -5.24 0.22
N CYS A 282 25.83 -4.22 0.87
CA CYS A 282 26.41 -2.89 1.00
C CYS A 282 26.45 -2.44 2.47
N VAL A 283 27.53 -2.78 3.18
CA VAL A 283 27.69 -2.50 4.63
C VAL A 283 27.58 -1.00 4.96
N THR A 284 28.05 -0.12 4.07
CA THR A 284 28.01 1.34 4.21
C THR A 284 26.68 1.96 3.76
N GLY A 285 25.71 1.15 3.32
CA GLY A 285 24.44 1.61 2.75
C GLY A 285 24.52 1.97 1.26
N THR A 286 25.69 1.87 0.64
CA THR A 286 25.90 2.11 -0.80
C THR A 286 26.99 1.19 -1.36
N CYS A 287 26.88 0.81 -2.63
CA CYS A 287 27.89 0.02 -3.33
C CYS A 287 28.56 0.80 -4.48
N ASP A 288 27.92 1.83 -5.02
CA ASP A 288 28.41 2.65 -6.13
C ASP A 288 28.84 4.07 -5.69
N GLY A 289 28.49 4.48 -4.47
CA GLY A 289 28.73 5.83 -3.95
C GLY A 289 27.77 6.90 -4.48
N CYS A 290 26.79 6.50 -5.30
CA CYS A 290 25.77 7.35 -5.91
C CYS A 290 24.41 7.15 -5.23
N ILE A 291 24.01 5.89 -5.03
CA ILE A 291 22.70 5.53 -4.48
C ILE A 291 22.88 4.93 -3.09
N PHE A 292 22.12 5.44 -2.13
CA PHE A 292 22.14 4.99 -0.76
C PHE A 292 20.80 4.34 -0.38
N TYR A 293 20.86 3.21 0.32
CA TYR A 293 19.69 2.49 0.82
C TYR A 293 19.82 2.28 2.32
N PHE A 294 18.80 2.73 3.05
CA PHE A 294 18.70 2.59 4.49
C PHE A 294 17.31 2.11 4.88
N LEU A 295 17.25 1.21 5.87
CA LEU A 295 16.01 0.76 6.51
C LEU A 295 16.05 1.14 7.98
N LEU A 296 15.12 1.98 8.42
CA LEU A 296 14.91 2.31 9.82
C LEU A 296 13.73 1.50 10.37
N ARG A 297 14.04 0.53 11.23
CA ARG A 297 13.03 -0.24 11.97
C ARG A 297 12.67 0.50 13.26
N THR A 298 11.39 0.75 13.49
CA THR A 298 10.92 1.49 14.66
C THR A 298 9.43 1.25 14.91
N PRO A 299 8.95 1.20 16.17
CA PRO A 299 7.52 1.11 16.47
C PRO A 299 6.77 2.40 16.08
N PHE A 300 7.46 3.52 15.88
CA PHE A 300 6.84 4.79 15.45
C PHE A 300 6.49 4.84 13.96
N ALA A 301 6.99 3.89 13.17
CA ALA A 301 6.60 3.71 11.76
C ALA A 301 5.38 2.79 11.62
N CYS A 302 4.75 2.41 12.73
CA CYS A 302 3.52 1.63 12.75
C CYS A 302 2.30 2.54 12.55
N PRO A 303 1.29 2.08 11.78
CA PRO A 303 0.05 2.84 11.64
C PRO A 303 -0.68 2.97 12.98
N ILE A 304 -1.31 4.13 13.16
CA ILE A 304 -2.30 4.33 14.21
C ILE A 304 -3.54 3.58 13.79
N CYS A 305 -3.89 2.58 14.59
CA CYS A 305 -5.08 1.78 14.37
C CYS A 305 -6.20 2.28 15.26
N ASP A 306 -7.41 2.35 14.69
CA ASP A 306 -8.64 2.61 15.43
C ASP A 306 -9.49 1.34 15.47
N ASN A 307 -10.36 1.24 16.47
CA ASN A 307 -11.23 0.08 16.67
C ASN A 307 -12.19 -0.15 15.49
N ASP A 308 -12.57 0.93 14.78
CA ASP A 308 -13.64 0.90 13.79
C ASP A 308 -13.17 0.67 12.34
N THR A 309 -11.89 0.86 12.02
CA THR A 309 -11.43 0.94 10.61
C THR A 309 -10.47 -0.17 10.19
N ASN A 310 -9.35 -0.34 10.87
CA ASN A 310 -8.23 -1.17 10.37
C ASN A 310 -7.42 -1.87 11.47
N GLY A 311 -7.91 -1.87 12.71
CA GLY A 311 -7.15 -2.36 13.86
C GLY A 311 -7.20 -3.86 14.11
N TYR A 312 -8.23 -4.57 13.64
CA TYR A 312 -8.47 -5.96 14.00
C TYR A 312 -8.57 -6.91 12.80
N ARG A 313 -8.07 -8.13 13.02
CA ARG A 313 -8.40 -9.31 12.25
C ARG A 313 -9.50 -10.08 12.98
N THR A 314 -10.64 -10.25 12.32
CA THR A 314 -11.79 -10.97 12.88
C THR A 314 -11.71 -12.45 12.54
N PHE A 315 -11.80 -13.30 13.56
CA PHE A 315 -11.91 -14.74 13.42
C PHE A 315 -13.28 -15.21 13.89
N PHE A 316 -13.97 -15.94 13.02
CA PHE A 316 -15.28 -16.49 13.31
C PHE A 316 -15.12 -17.92 13.84
N GLY A 317 -15.48 -18.12 15.12
CA GLY A 317 -15.53 -19.45 15.71
C GLY A 317 -16.71 -20.28 15.17
N PRO A 318 -16.78 -21.57 15.51
CA PRO A 318 -17.92 -22.41 15.15
C PRO A 318 -19.19 -21.98 15.90
N CYS A 319 -20.35 -22.06 15.23
CA CYS A 319 -21.65 -21.83 15.85
C CYS A 319 -22.02 -22.99 16.77
N LYS A 320 -22.06 -22.76 18.10
CA LYS A 320 -22.45 -23.76 19.11
C LYS A 320 -23.67 -23.26 19.88
N PHE A 321 -24.71 -24.08 19.96
CA PHE A 321 -25.96 -23.77 20.68
C PHE A 321 -26.59 -22.40 20.31
N GLY A 322 -26.50 -22.02 19.05
CA GLY A 322 -27.04 -20.74 18.56
C GLY A 322 -26.20 -19.51 18.92
N ARG A 323 -24.98 -19.69 19.44
CA ARG A 323 -24.01 -18.64 19.75
C ARG A 323 -22.70 -18.89 18.99
N GLN A 324 -22.16 -17.84 18.39
CA GLN A 324 -20.88 -17.83 17.69
C GLN A 324 -19.94 -16.88 18.42
N GLU A 325 -18.78 -17.39 18.80
CA GLU A 325 -17.70 -16.57 19.34
C GLU A 325 -16.95 -15.92 18.17
N VAL A 326 -16.91 -14.60 18.15
CA VAL A 326 -16.15 -13.80 17.20
C VAL A 326 -14.98 -13.20 17.96
N ARG A 327 -13.77 -13.66 17.63
CA ARG A 327 -12.53 -13.20 18.25
C ARG A 327 -11.91 -12.13 17.35
N LYS A 328 -11.76 -10.92 17.86
CA LYS A 328 -11.07 -9.82 17.17
C LYS A 328 -9.66 -9.72 17.75
N ILE A 329 -8.67 -10.05 16.94
CA ILE A 329 -7.25 -9.98 17.32
C ILE A 329 -6.63 -8.76 16.65
N PRO A 330 -5.97 -7.87 17.39
CA PRO A 330 -5.33 -6.70 16.79
C PRO A 330 -4.23 -7.12 15.81
N TYR A 331 -4.02 -6.34 14.75
CA TYR A 331 -2.86 -6.57 13.90
C TYR A 331 -1.56 -6.30 14.68
N PRO A 332 -0.50 -7.11 14.48
CA PRO A 332 0.75 -6.96 15.23
C PRO A 332 1.52 -5.68 14.87
N TYR A 333 1.12 -5.00 13.80
CA TYR A 333 1.69 -3.72 13.38
C TYR A 333 0.91 -2.51 13.88
N CYS A 334 -0.13 -2.69 14.69
CA CYS A 334 -0.86 -1.57 15.28
C CYS A 334 -0.11 -1.04 16.51
N SER A 335 -0.03 0.29 16.64
CA SER A 335 0.48 0.92 17.85
C SER A 335 -0.41 0.62 19.06
N HIS A 336 0.19 0.58 20.25
CA HIS A 336 -0.39 0.18 21.54
C HIS A 336 -1.84 0.68 21.77
N ASN A 337 -2.66 -0.20 22.36
CA ASN A 337 -3.97 0.00 23.04
C ASN A 337 -5.10 -0.90 22.54
N LEU A 338 -4.90 -1.67 21.47
CA LEU A 338 -5.90 -2.64 21.03
C LEU A 338 -5.69 -3.95 21.78
N THR A 339 -6.69 -4.38 22.53
CA THR A 339 -6.71 -5.67 23.21
C THR A 339 -7.54 -6.65 22.41
N GLU A 340 -7.21 -7.93 22.52
CA GLU A 340 -8.06 -8.98 21.96
C GLU A 340 -9.45 -8.89 22.60
N THR A 341 -10.48 -8.79 21.76
CA THR A 341 -11.87 -8.76 22.21
C THR A 341 -12.59 -10.01 21.71
N VAL A 342 -13.43 -10.57 22.59
CA VAL A 342 -14.27 -11.72 22.27
C VAL A 342 -15.72 -11.27 22.35
N GLU A 343 -16.38 -11.21 21.20
CA GLU A 343 -17.79 -10.86 21.08
C GLU A 343 -18.60 -12.12 20.80
N THR A 344 -19.83 -12.19 21.33
CA THR A 344 -20.74 -13.31 21.08
C THR A 344 -21.90 -12.86 20.22
N HIS A 345 -22.00 -13.43 19.03
CA HIS A 345 -23.10 -13.19 18.10
C HIS A 345 -24.09 -14.36 18.12
N ARG A 346 -25.37 -14.07 17.85
CA ARG A 346 -26.37 -15.11 17.60
C ARG A 346 -26.12 -15.69 16.21
N CYS A 347 -26.07 -17.01 16.12
CA CYS A 347 -25.90 -17.74 14.87
C CYS A 347 -26.94 -18.85 14.78
N SER A 348 -27.33 -19.26 13.58
CA SER A 348 -28.13 -20.45 13.37
C SER A 348 -27.22 -21.59 12.93
N ILE A 349 -27.36 -22.76 13.56
CA ILE A 349 -26.59 -23.98 13.21
C ILE A 349 -27.04 -24.51 11.84
N LEU A 350 -28.29 -24.25 11.46
CA LEU A 350 -28.80 -24.52 10.13
C LEU A 350 -28.76 -23.24 9.29
N SER A 351 -28.23 -23.35 8.07
CA SER A 351 -28.48 -22.37 7.02
C SER A 351 -29.98 -22.35 6.71
N LEU A 352 -30.53 -21.19 6.37
CA LEU A 352 -31.95 -21.06 5.99
C LEU A 352 -32.34 -22.03 4.87
N GLU A 353 -31.39 -22.34 3.97
CA GLU A 353 -31.56 -23.30 2.88
C GLU A 353 -31.82 -24.72 3.38
N LEU A 354 -31.07 -25.20 4.39
CA LEU A 354 -31.30 -26.52 4.99
C LEU A 354 -32.62 -26.59 5.76
N GLN A 355 -33.00 -25.49 6.42
CA GLN A 355 -34.27 -25.42 7.15
C GLN A 355 -35.48 -25.54 6.21
N ILE A 356 -35.40 -24.96 5.00
CA ILE A 356 -36.43 -25.10 3.97
C ILE A 356 -36.50 -26.54 3.45
N ILE A 357 -35.34 -27.18 3.23
CA ILE A 357 -35.28 -28.58 2.75
C ILE A 357 -35.96 -29.54 3.75
N PHE A 358 -35.67 -29.43 5.05
CA PHE A 358 -36.33 -30.25 6.07
C PHE A 358 -37.83 -29.99 6.14
N GLY A 359 -38.26 -28.74 5.99
CA GLY A 359 -39.68 -28.38 5.94
C GLY A 359 -40.42 -29.07 4.79
N VAL A 360 -39.85 -29.04 3.59
CA VAL A 360 -40.43 -29.70 2.41
C VAL A 360 -40.48 -31.22 2.58
N PHE A 361 -39.42 -31.83 3.13
CA PHE A 361 -39.35 -33.26 3.36
C PHE A 361 -40.46 -33.76 4.31
N ILE A 362 -40.69 -33.04 5.42
CA ILE A 362 -41.74 -33.38 6.40
C ILE A 362 -43.14 -33.31 5.74
N ILE A 363 -43.38 -32.31 4.89
CA ILE A 363 -44.66 -32.16 4.18
C ILE A 363 -44.88 -33.32 3.20
N ILE A 364 -43.87 -33.69 2.42
CA ILE A 364 -43.96 -34.81 1.46
C ILE A 364 -44.20 -36.12 2.20
N ALA A 365 -43.48 -36.38 3.29
CA ALA A 365 -43.68 -37.57 4.12
C ALA A 365 -45.11 -37.64 4.68
N GLY A 366 -45.65 -36.51 5.16
CA GLY A 366 -47.04 -36.43 5.62
C GLY A 366 -48.06 -36.75 4.53
N ILE A 367 -47.85 -36.25 3.30
CA ILE A 367 -48.72 -36.55 2.15
C ILE A 367 -48.67 -38.04 1.79
N LEU A 368 -47.48 -38.65 1.78
CA LEU A 368 -47.34 -40.08 1.49
C LEU A 368 -48.06 -40.94 2.54
N ILE A 369 -47.94 -40.60 3.83
CA ILE A 369 -48.65 -41.29 4.91
C ILE A 369 -50.17 -41.15 4.73
N LEU A 370 -50.66 -39.96 4.38
CA LEU A 370 -52.08 -39.72 4.11
C LEU A 370 -52.58 -40.59 2.95
N ILE A 371 -51.81 -40.69 1.85
CA ILE A 371 -52.14 -41.54 0.71
C ILE A 371 -52.22 -43.01 1.14
N VAL A 372 -51.26 -43.51 1.94
CA VAL A 372 -51.29 -44.88 2.47
C VAL A 372 -52.55 -45.11 3.31
N ILE A 373 -52.93 -44.16 4.17
CA ILE A 373 -54.16 -44.25 4.99
C ILE A 373 -55.41 -44.27 4.10
N ILE A 374 -55.46 -43.45 3.06
CA ILE A 374 -56.58 -43.41 2.11
C ILE A 374 -56.66 -44.74 1.33
N CYS A 375 -55.53 -45.24 0.83
CA CYS A 375 -55.45 -46.53 0.15
C CYS A 375 -55.88 -47.66 1.07
N TRP A 376 -55.42 -47.68 2.33
CA TRP A 376 -55.80 -48.68 3.32
C TRP A 376 -57.31 -48.65 3.62
N ARG A 377 -57.88 -47.44 3.80
CA ARG A 377 -59.33 -47.26 3.96
C ARG A 377 -60.13 -47.71 2.73
N LYS A 378 -59.64 -47.43 1.52
CA LYS A 378 -60.29 -47.86 0.28
C LYS A 378 -60.18 -49.38 0.07
N ASN A 379 -59.05 -49.99 0.38
CA ASN A 379 -58.85 -51.44 0.23
C ASN A 379 -59.75 -52.21 1.19
N ARG A 380 -59.87 -51.76 2.45
CA ARG A 380 -60.79 -52.36 3.42
C ARG A 380 -62.27 -52.25 2.99
N LYS A 381 -62.62 -51.17 2.27
CA LYS A 381 -63.96 -50.99 1.69
C LYS A 381 -64.21 -51.94 0.50
N LEU A 382 -63.17 -52.33 -0.23
CA LEU A 382 -63.25 -53.31 -1.32
C LEU A 382 -63.34 -54.74 -0.78
N GLU A 383 -62.54 -55.12 0.23
CA GLU A 383 -62.66 -56.44 0.88
C GLU A 383 -64.06 -56.68 1.46
N TYR A 384 -64.66 -55.66 2.07
CA TYR A 384 -66.05 -55.73 2.56
C TYR A 384 -67.06 -55.99 1.42
N ARG A 385 -66.83 -55.47 0.21
CA ARG A 385 -67.70 -55.72 -0.96
C ARG A 385 -67.41 -57.03 -1.68
N TYR A 386 -66.17 -57.54 -1.65
CA TYR A 386 -65.84 -58.85 -2.22
C TYR A 386 -66.36 -60.02 -1.34
N MET A 387 -66.35 -59.89 -0.01
CA MET A 387 -66.99 -60.87 0.88
C MET A 387 -68.52 -60.90 0.70
N GLN A 388 -69.15 -59.75 0.46
CA GLN A 388 -70.60 -59.67 0.20
C GLN A 388 -71.01 -60.30 -1.15
N LEU A 389 -70.10 -60.45 -2.11
CA LEU A 389 -70.36 -61.18 -3.36
C LEU A 389 -70.14 -62.70 -3.22
N ILE A 390 -69.19 -63.13 -2.40
CA ILE A 390 -68.89 -64.56 -2.19
C ILE A 390 -69.97 -65.24 -1.32
N GLU A 391 -70.69 -64.48 -0.48
CA GLU A 391 -71.82 -64.99 0.31
C GLU A 391 -73.13 -65.12 -0.50
N ASN A 392 -73.22 -64.47 -1.68
CA ASN A 392 -74.38 -64.55 -2.58
C ASN A 392 -74.22 -65.58 -3.72
N THR A 393 -73.12 -66.34 -3.76
CA THR A 393 -72.82 -67.32 -4.82
C THR A 393 -72.69 -68.76 -4.30
N ASN A 394 -73.58 -69.17 -3.40
CA ASN A 394 -73.97 -70.56 -3.17
C ASN A 394 -75.48 -70.58 -2.86
N PRO A 395 -76.30 -71.53 -3.36
CA PRO A 395 -75.99 -72.95 -3.38
C PRO A 395 -76.40 -73.70 -4.68
N ASP A 396 -76.11 -75.00 -4.65
CA ASP A 396 -76.63 -76.07 -5.51
C ASP A 396 -78.16 -76.05 -5.72
N ASP A 397 -78.55 -76.66 -6.84
CA ASP A 397 -79.77 -77.45 -7.09
C ASP A 397 -80.84 -76.89 -8.06
N ASP A 398 -80.95 -77.62 -9.17
CA ASP A 398 -81.93 -77.81 -10.25
C ASP A 398 -82.99 -76.74 -10.67
N THR A 399 -83.02 -76.57 -11.99
CA THR A 399 -83.91 -75.78 -12.89
C THR A 399 -85.42 -76.12 -12.85
N PRO A 400 -86.35 -75.50 -13.65
CA PRO A 400 -86.28 -74.31 -14.53
C PRO A 400 -87.51 -73.34 -14.44
N VAL A 401 -87.51 -72.31 -15.30
CA VAL A 401 -88.65 -71.58 -15.92
C VAL A 401 -89.03 -70.20 -15.36
N ASP A 402 -88.69 -69.21 -16.20
CA ASP A 402 -89.37 -67.98 -16.64
C ASP A 402 -89.95 -66.94 -15.67
N ASN A 403 -89.55 -65.70 -16.01
CA ASN A 403 -90.28 -64.43 -15.97
C ASN A 403 -90.89 -63.99 -14.63
N VAL A 404 -90.36 -62.90 -14.08
CA VAL A 404 -91.08 -61.62 -13.94
C VAL A 404 -90.05 -60.51 -13.69
N CYS A 405 -90.02 -59.54 -14.61
CA CYS A 405 -89.57 -58.18 -14.34
C CYS A 405 -90.42 -57.59 -13.21
N ALA A 406 -89.79 -57.16 -12.12
CA ALA A 406 -90.36 -56.17 -11.22
C ALA A 406 -89.43 -54.96 -11.19
N GLN A 407 -89.82 -53.96 -12.00
CA GLN A 407 -89.81 -52.52 -11.73
C GLN A 407 -88.49 -51.93 -11.17
N LEU A 408 -87.83 -51.01 -11.87
CA LEU A 408 -88.27 -49.63 -12.03
C LEU A 408 -87.94 -49.04 -13.42
N SER A 409 -88.95 -49.03 -14.29
CA SER A 409 -89.42 -47.85 -15.04
C SER A 409 -89.67 -46.66 -14.09
N ASP A 410 -89.66 -45.38 -14.43
CA ASP A 410 -89.41 -44.64 -15.67
C ASP A 410 -89.15 -43.17 -15.24
N GLU A 411 -88.34 -42.49 -16.06
CA GLU A 411 -88.48 -41.10 -16.51
C GLU A 411 -88.86 -39.99 -15.52
N GLU A 412 -87.90 -39.08 -15.29
CA GLU A 412 -88.08 -37.72 -15.78
C GLU A 412 -86.82 -37.26 -16.52
N ASP A 413 -87.05 -36.94 -17.78
CA ASP A 413 -86.19 -36.27 -18.74
C ASP A 413 -86.15 -34.77 -18.43
N SER A 414 -84.95 -34.19 -18.36
CA SER A 414 -84.69 -32.88 -18.96
C SER A 414 -83.19 -32.69 -19.14
N GLY A 415 -82.81 -32.54 -20.40
CA GLY A 415 -81.47 -32.16 -20.80
C GLY A 415 -81.03 -30.82 -20.22
N ASP A 416 -79.72 -30.66 -20.09
CA ASP A 416 -79.03 -29.76 -21.01
C ASP A 416 -77.52 -30.06 -21.04
N GLU A 417 -77.09 -30.38 -22.25
CA GLU A 417 -75.95 -29.77 -22.94
C GLU A 417 -74.59 -29.73 -22.21
N VAL A 418 -73.74 -30.65 -22.67
CA VAL A 418 -72.28 -30.55 -22.60
C VAL A 418 -71.83 -29.36 -23.46
N GLN A 419 -71.71 -28.17 -22.86
CA GLN A 419 -70.96 -27.07 -23.46
C GLN A 419 -69.48 -27.13 -23.07
N PHE A 420 -68.63 -27.36 -24.06
CA PHE A 420 -67.22 -27.01 -24.01
C PHE A 420 -67.07 -25.50 -23.83
N LYS A 421 -66.80 -25.05 -22.60
CA LYS A 421 -66.27 -23.69 -22.35
C LYS A 421 -64.82 -23.79 -21.90
N SER A 422 -63.93 -23.73 -22.87
CA SER A 422 -62.54 -23.33 -22.62
C SER A 422 -62.57 -21.92 -22.00
N GLN A 423 -62.01 -21.74 -20.81
CA GLN A 423 -61.11 -20.64 -20.41
C GLN A 423 -61.05 -20.41 -18.88
N SER A 424 -59.82 -20.18 -18.43
CA SER A 424 -59.47 -19.15 -17.44
C SER A 424 -59.69 -19.43 -15.94
N ARG A 425 -58.97 -20.40 -15.37
CA ARG A 425 -58.45 -20.29 -13.98
C ARG A 425 -56.98 -20.64 -13.79
N ALA A 426 -56.34 -21.30 -14.76
CA ALA A 426 -54.89 -21.51 -14.78
C ALA A 426 -54.06 -20.23 -15.10
N LYS A 427 -54.69 -19.15 -15.58
CA LYS A 427 -54.02 -17.85 -15.85
C LYS A 427 -53.92 -16.92 -14.64
N LYS A 428 -54.52 -17.22 -13.47
CA LYS A 428 -54.41 -16.35 -12.28
C LYS A 428 -53.18 -16.66 -11.42
N ILE A 429 -52.73 -17.92 -11.35
CA ILE A 429 -51.58 -18.31 -10.53
C ILE A 429 -50.26 -18.03 -11.26
N MET A 430 -50.20 -18.27 -12.57
CA MET A 430 -49.02 -17.94 -13.40
C MET A 430 -48.85 -16.44 -13.67
N ASN A 431 -49.90 -15.61 -13.54
CA ASN A 431 -49.77 -14.15 -13.67
C ASN A 431 -49.31 -13.46 -12.38
N VAL A 432 -49.46 -14.09 -11.20
CA VAL A 432 -48.94 -13.57 -9.93
C VAL A 432 -47.43 -13.82 -9.85
N VAL A 433 -46.96 -15.00 -10.24
CA VAL A 433 -45.52 -15.33 -10.33
C VAL A 433 -44.82 -14.49 -11.41
N ARG A 434 -45.47 -14.22 -12.55
CA ARG A 434 -44.91 -13.39 -13.63
C ARG A 434 -44.95 -11.88 -13.34
N LYS A 435 -45.82 -11.41 -12.43
CA LYS A 435 -45.85 -10.00 -11.96
C LYS A 435 -44.80 -9.70 -10.89
N ALA A 436 -44.40 -10.70 -10.09
CA ALA A 436 -43.30 -10.55 -9.12
C ALA A 436 -41.91 -10.45 -9.79
N ILE A 437 -41.79 -10.83 -11.06
CA ILE A 437 -40.53 -10.82 -11.84
C ILE A 437 -40.38 -9.53 -12.70
N ARG A 438 -41.40 -8.65 -12.79
CA ARG A 438 -41.45 -7.58 -13.82
C ARG A 438 -41.57 -6.11 -13.36
N LYS A 439 -41.19 -5.76 -12.12
CA LYS A 439 -40.95 -4.36 -11.71
C LYS A 439 -39.87 -4.35 -10.61
N ASN A 440 -38.78 -3.59 -10.65
CA ASN A 440 -38.02 -2.72 -11.57
C ASN A 440 -36.81 -2.16 -10.72
N PRO A 441 -35.73 -1.49 -11.21
CA PRO A 441 -35.38 -1.02 -12.55
C PRO A 441 -33.90 -1.25 -12.98
N ASN A 442 -33.61 -0.86 -14.23
CA ASN A 442 -32.33 -0.37 -14.79
C ASN A 442 -31.03 -0.55 -13.98
N ASN A 443 -30.06 -1.30 -14.52
CA ASN A 443 -28.88 -0.80 -15.25
C ASN A 443 -27.79 -1.89 -15.26
N GLY A 444 -26.96 -1.94 -16.30
CA GLY A 444 -25.71 -2.70 -16.26
C GLY A 444 -25.50 -3.69 -17.40
N ARG A 445 -24.94 -3.16 -18.49
CA ARG A 445 -24.40 -3.86 -19.64
C ARG A 445 -23.18 -4.71 -19.27
N ALA A 446 -23.22 -5.97 -19.71
CA ALA A 446 -22.14 -6.87 -20.13
C ALA A 446 -20.80 -6.92 -19.36
N GLU A 447 -20.47 -8.11 -18.84
CA GLU A 447 -19.14 -8.72 -19.05
C GLU A 447 -19.24 -10.24 -18.95
N SER A 448 -18.45 -10.92 -19.78
CA SER A 448 -18.47 -12.35 -20.03
C SER A 448 -17.07 -12.93 -19.81
N PHE A 449 -17.05 -14.20 -19.42
CA PHE A 449 -15.97 -15.21 -19.54
C PHE A 449 -14.96 -15.46 -18.40
N GLY A 450 -14.88 -16.75 -18.03
CA GLY A 450 -13.74 -17.43 -17.40
C GLY A 450 -14.08 -18.13 -16.07
N ARG A 451 -14.76 -19.29 -16.04
CA ARG A 451 -14.29 -20.68 -16.25
C ARG A 451 -13.31 -21.19 -15.15
N ASP A 452 -13.88 -21.98 -14.24
CA ASP A 452 -13.41 -23.18 -13.53
C ASP A 452 -11.91 -23.44 -13.32
N SER A 453 -11.50 -23.64 -12.05
CA SER A 453 -11.02 -24.95 -11.53
C SER A 453 -10.46 -24.83 -10.10
N TYR A 454 -11.04 -25.58 -9.16
CA TYR A 454 -10.41 -25.93 -7.88
C TYR A 454 -10.15 -27.44 -7.87
N LEU A 455 -8.88 -27.83 -7.85
CA LEU A 455 -8.44 -29.19 -7.56
C LEU A 455 -7.96 -29.24 -6.11
N LEU A 456 -8.67 -30.00 -5.29
CA LEU A 456 -8.21 -30.53 -4.01
C LEU A 456 -7.48 -31.84 -4.29
N THR A 457 -6.26 -31.98 -3.81
CA THR A 457 -5.61 -33.29 -3.67
C THR A 457 -5.05 -33.43 -2.26
N SER A 458 -5.58 -34.44 -1.58
CA SER A 458 -5.14 -34.99 -0.31
C SER A 458 -3.81 -35.72 -0.43
N ALA A 459 -3.05 -35.68 0.65
CA ALA A 459 -1.81 -36.42 0.87
C ALA A 459 -2.05 -37.94 0.93
N SER A 460 -1.09 -38.72 0.42
CA SER A 460 -0.82 -40.08 0.85
C SER A 460 0.69 -40.27 1.00
N THR A 461 1.04 -41.00 2.05
CA THR A 461 2.37 -41.49 2.44
C THR A 461 2.81 -42.66 1.55
N ASN A 462 4.11 -42.77 1.25
CA ASN A 462 4.98 -43.93 1.53
C ASN A 462 6.30 -43.88 0.72
N ASP A 463 7.40 -44.06 1.45
CA ASP A 463 8.65 -44.80 1.16
C ASP A 463 9.25 -44.83 -0.25
N ALA A 464 10.45 -44.23 -0.38
CA ALA A 464 11.72 -44.89 -0.74
C ALA A 464 12.90 -43.93 -0.50
#